data_AF-A0A371LRV7-F1
#
_entry.id   AF-A0A371LRV7-F1
#
_cell.length_a   1.000
_cell.length_b   1.000
_cell.length_c   1.000
_cell.angle_alpha   90.00
_cell.angle_beta   90.00
_cell.angle_gamma   90.00
#
_symmetry.space_group_name_H-M   'P 1'
#
loop_
_entity.id
_entity.type
_entity.pdbx_description
1 polymer ?
#
loop_
_entity_poly.entity_id
_entity_poly.type
_entity_poly.pdbx_seq_one_letter_code
_entity_poly.pdbx_strand_id
1 'polypeptide(L)'
;MEHRVPSVLVAALLVSSSIIGLATAQPPRPGTETNGLTESEAATLWSRDSDRYVSQQDYQQQYGDDRTALHQLANGTDITFTRPPATAATWTRNDFADLDAGGPDTSTYPPHASLEDGTFIDDAHATIFAVTPSTRGHLDAGETPLYIAPNGTVRGLVDYRVRVPTGNETGNQTVDWALVSHEIENTRLKIDGIPVATARGTHTPELQYHTTHSWGANFTLEANISVRLKKTVETTVGGESETTVNYRTETRTVSDTLDAEIYDLAAYPYYAQYPNGDTGVAIFQSRPWQGYTLTDDESSRVRGVWRFYTARNTNWDTLVTSTGTSTTTEQSDAIPVRVHAYPSQIGPRAEPVRDGPDIIDMWGADRASPRETIGENVTVEVVNETYTPTYGLAVRAESVDREALRVGGIVRGVNATIVDPQVGSARQLRESNLSVELVSQTTSNATLRVELRDNQTGAPIASNGSDRQYPIGGSSHSGYITVGDQRVETNESGVAIVTLDEPRIYTARYHPGTWLGHDPAYVGDTASVRWHPLGTLDGWVAFVFEVGWQAIPFVVTFYAGRRLLRMFGPTDSYYRNQ
;
A
#
# COMPACT_ATOMS: atom_id res chain seq x y z
N MET A 1 -18.72 -88.41 -3.40
CA MET A 1 -20.05 -87.91 -3.78
C MET A 1 -20.34 -86.69 -2.95
N GLU A 2 -20.46 -85.55 -3.63
CA GLU A 2 -21.19 -84.33 -3.27
C GLU A 2 -20.98 -83.74 -1.86
N HIS A 3 -20.11 -82.72 -1.79
CA HIS A 3 -20.25 -81.65 -0.80
C HIS A 3 -20.57 -80.33 -1.50
N ARG A 4 -21.65 -79.73 -0.99
CA ARG A 4 -22.34 -78.53 -1.45
C ARG A 4 -21.45 -77.29 -1.35
N VAL A 5 -21.53 -76.47 -2.40
CA VAL A 5 -21.03 -75.09 -2.44
C VAL A 5 -21.97 -74.18 -1.63
N PRO A 6 -21.45 -73.31 -0.75
CA PRO A 6 -22.15 -72.08 -0.36
C PRO A 6 -21.65 -70.93 -1.24
N SER A 7 -22.55 -70.38 -2.03
CA SER A 7 -22.36 -69.13 -2.77
C SER A 7 -22.29 -67.96 -1.79
N VAL A 8 -21.12 -67.33 -1.67
CA VAL A 8 -20.96 -66.03 -1.00
C VAL A 8 -21.12 -64.95 -2.07
N LEU A 9 -22.23 -64.22 -1.99
CA LEU A 9 -22.53 -63.07 -2.83
C LEU A 9 -21.82 -61.85 -2.24
N VAL A 10 -20.69 -61.45 -2.83
CA VAL A 10 -19.99 -60.20 -2.50
C VAL A 10 -20.66 -59.09 -3.31
N ALA A 11 -21.50 -58.29 -2.66
CA ALA A 11 -22.00 -57.04 -3.23
C ALA A 11 -20.89 -55.98 -3.11
N ALA A 12 -20.25 -55.66 -4.22
CA ALA A 12 -19.32 -54.54 -4.32
C ALA A 12 -20.12 -53.22 -4.35
N LEU A 13 -20.02 -52.44 -3.28
CA LEU A 13 -20.48 -51.05 -3.25
C LEU A 13 -19.50 -50.21 -4.09
N LEU A 14 -19.89 -49.86 -5.31
CA LEU A 14 -19.20 -48.84 -6.10
C LEU A 14 -19.58 -47.47 -5.53
N VAL A 15 -18.73 -46.92 -4.66
CA VAL A 15 -18.74 -45.48 -4.34
C VAL A 15 -18.15 -44.77 -5.55
N SER A 16 -19.02 -44.28 -6.43
CA SER A 16 -18.63 -43.37 -7.51
C SER A 16 -18.33 -42.00 -6.92
N SER A 17 -17.11 -41.79 -6.46
CA SER A 17 -16.56 -40.47 -6.18
C SER A 17 -16.28 -39.76 -7.50
N SER A 18 -17.26 -38.97 -7.94
CA SER A 18 -17.08 -38.01 -9.02
C SER A 18 -16.08 -36.95 -8.54
N ILE A 19 -14.87 -36.97 -9.11
CA ILE A 19 -13.91 -35.86 -8.99
C ILE A 19 -14.51 -34.73 -9.83
N ILE A 20 -15.20 -33.80 -9.17
CA ILE A 20 -15.69 -32.57 -9.80
C ILE A 20 -14.47 -31.65 -9.94
N GLY A 21 -14.06 -31.38 -11.18
CA GLY A 21 -13.12 -30.31 -11.46
C GLY A 21 -13.75 -28.98 -11.01
N LEU A 22 -13.01 -28.20 -10.22
CA LEU A 22 -13.41 -26.86 -9.79
C LEU A 22 -13.60 -25.99 -11.03
N ALA A 23 -14.83 -25.81 -11.50
CA ALA A 23 -15.17 -24.78 -12.46
C ALA A 23 -15.24 -23.46 -11.68
N THR A 24 -14.20 -22.64 -11.79
CA THR A 24 -14.20 -21.27 -11.26
C THR A 24 -15.12 -20.41 -12.13
N ALA A 25 -15.93 -19.54 -11.53
CA ALA A 25 -16.69 -18.54 -12.28
C ALA A 25 -15.73 -17.71 -13.11
N GLN A 26 -16.01 -17.65 -14.42
CA GLN A 26 -15.34 -16.70 -15.27
C GLN A 26 -16.02 -15.34 -15.02
N PRO A 27 -15.26 -14.27 -14.71
CA PRO A 27 -15.87 -12.95 -14.54
C PRO A 27 -16.74 -12.59 -15.73
N PRO A 28 -17.86 -11.92 -15.50
CA PRO A 28 -18.69 -11.44 -16.58
C PRO A 28 -17.90 -10.45 -17.45
N ARG A 29 -18.25 -10.41 -18.73
CA ARG A 29 -17.54 -9.58 -19.71
C ARG A 29 -17.76 -8.11 -19.38
N PRO A 30 -16.72 -7.25 -19.44
CA PRO A 30 -16.91 -5.82 -19.24
C PRO A 30 -17.97 -5.26 -20.18
N GLY A 31 -18.91 -4.48 -19.64
CA GLY A 31 -20.00 -3.86 -20.39
C GLY A 31 -21.23 -4.75 -20.66
N THR A 32 -21.26 -6.01 -20.21
CA THR A 32 -22.45 -6.86 -20.35
C THR A 32 -23.42 -6.77 -19.18
N GLU A 33 -22.92 -6.40 -18.00
CA GLU A 33 -23.72 -6.31 -16.78
C GLU A 33 -24.32 -4.92 -16.58
N THR A 34 -25.55 -4.88 -16.06
CA THR A 34 -26.23 -3.65 -15.62
C THR A 34 -25.89 -3.30 -14.17
N ASN A 35 -24.60 -3.30 -13.84
CA ASN A 35 -24.07 -3.08 -12.49
C ASN A 35 -23.73 -1.61 -12.18
N GLY A 36 -24.08 -0.67 -13.06
CA GLY A 36 -23.80 0.76 -12.89
C GLY A 36 -22.35 1.20 -13.14
N LEU A 37 -21.50 0.33 -13.71
CA LEU A 37 -20.15 0.66 -14.18
C LEU A 37 -20.11 0.78 -15.71
N THR A 38 -19.25 1.64 -16.21
CA THR A 38 -18.90 1.65 -17.64
C THR A 38 -18.07 0.42 -18.03
N GLU A 39 -18.00 0.08 -19.32
CA GLU A 39 -17.12 -0.99 -19.81
C GLU A 39 -15.68 -0.83 -19.32
N SER A 40 -15.14 0.39 -19.43
CA SER A 40 -13.79 0.73 -18.96
C SER A 40 -13.62 0.48 -17.47
N GLU A 41 -14.57 0.87 -16.63
CA GLU A 41 -14.50 0.65 -15.18
C GLU A 41 -14.62 -0.83 -14.82
N ALA A 42 -15.55 -1.55 -15.45
CA ALA A 42 -15.75 -2.98 -15.23
C ALA A 42 -14.51 -3.80 -15.63
N ALA A 43 -13.81 -3.39 -16.70
CA ALA A 43 -12.58 -4.05 -17.12
C ALA A 43 -11.45 -4.00 -16.08
N THR A 44 -11.47 -3.06 -15.14
CA THR A 44 -10.41 -2.91 -14.14
C THR A 44 -10.55 -3.79 -12.90
N LEU A 45 -11.63 -4.58 -12.79
CA LEU A 45 -12.04 -5.23 -11.54
C LEU A 45 -11.32 -6.53 -11.21
N TRP A 46 -10.72 -7.19 -12.21
CA TRP A 46 -10.57 -8.65 -12.19
C TRP A 46 -9.13 -9.14 -12.02
N SER A 47 -8.33 -8.56 -11.13
CA SER A 47 -6.88 -8.86 -11.11
C SER A 47 -6.47 -10.29 -10.74
N ARG A 48 -7.41 -11.19 -10.49
CA ARG A 48 -7.17 -12.61 -10.13
C ARG A 48 -7.73 -13.55 -11.20
N ASP A 49 -8.13 -13.01 -12.35
CA ASP A 49 -8.57 -13.81 -13.48
C ASP A 49 -7.37 -14.36 -14.27
N SER A 50 -7.65 -15.17 -15.28
CA SER A 50 -6.58 -15.65 -16.15
C SER A 50 -6.27 -14.57 -17.20
N ASP A 51 -5.14 -13.89 -17.04
CA ASP A 51 -4.57 -12.98 -18.03
C ASP A 51 -4.26 -13.73 -19.34
N ARG A 52 -5.23 -13.79 -20.24
CA ARG A 52 -5.05 -14.32 -21.60
C ARG A 52 -5.32 -13.21 -22.59
N TYR A 53 -4.24 -12.65 -23.12
CA TYR A 53 -4.31 -11.65 -24.17
C TYR A 53 -4.98 -12.21 -25.42
N VAL A 54 -6.08 -11.57 -25.82
CA VAL A 54 -6.82 -11.83 -27.06
C VAL A 54 -6.68 -10.60 -27.95
N SER A 55 -6.35 -10.79 -29.23
CA SER A 55 -6.24 -9.67 -30.17
C SER A 55 -7.61 -9.02 -30.41
N GLN A 56 -7.64 -7.75 -30.83
CA GLN A 56 -8.92 -7.09 -31.14
C GLN A 56 -9.68 -7.78 -32.28
N GLN A 57 -8.97 -8.33 -33.26
CA GLN A 57 -9.56 -9.06 -34.37
C GLN A 57 -10.24 -10.36 -33.89
N ASP A 58 -9.57 -11.13 -33.01
CA ASP A 58 -10.13 -12.37 -32.47
C ASP A 58 -11.32 -12.08 -31.54
N TYR A 59 -11.23 -11.02 -30.73
CA TYR A 59 -12.34 -10.59 -29.89
C TYR A 59 -13.57 -10.22 -30.72
N GLN A 60 -13.41 -9.44 -31.78
CA GLN A 60 -14.51 -9.06 -32.67
C GLN A 60 -15.10 -10.28 -33.40
N GLN A 61 -14.27 -11.25 -33.79
CA GLN A 61 -14.77 -12.51 -34.36
C GLN A 61 -15.58 -13.33 -33.35
N GLN A 62 -15.16 -13.34 -32.09
CA GLN A 62 -15.81 -14.13 -31.05
C GLN A 62 -17.10 -13.48 -30.53
N TYR A 63 -17.12 -12.16 -30.38
CA TYR A 63 -18.17 -11.45 -29.66
C TYR A 63 -18.96 -10.45 -30.51
N GLY A 64 -18.49 -10.12 -31.71
CA GLY A 64 -19.18 -9.21 -32.63
C GLY A 64 -19.03 -7.71 -32.34
N ASP A 65 -18.32 -7.34 -31.26
CA ASP A 65 -18.20 -5.96 -30.78
C ASP A 65 -16.74 -5.51 -30.63
N ASP A 66 -16.53 -4.19 -30.62
CA ASP A 66 -15.22 -3.58 -30.35
C ASP A 66 -15.02 -3.28 -28.86
N ARG A 67 -13.78 -3.45 -28.36
CA ARG A 67 -13.42 -3.14 -26.97
C ARG A 67 -12.82 -1.76 -26.83
N THR A 68 -13.05 -1.13 -25.68
CA THR A 68 -12.28 0.05 -25.27
C THR A 68 -10.79 -0.26 -25.12
N ALA A 69 -9.94 0.77 -25.26
CA ALA A 69 -8.48 0.61 -25.10
C ALA A 69 -8.09 0.11 -23.70
N LEU A 70 -8.82 0.54 -22.66
CA LEU A 70 -8.58 0.07 -21.30
C LEU A 70 -8.96 -1.40 -21.13
N HIS A 71 -10.06 -1.85 -21.73
CA HIS A 71 -10.44 -3.27 -21.73
C HIS A 71 -9.42 -4.13 -22.49
N GLN A 72 -8.88 -3.65 -23.61
CA GLN A 72 -7.79 -4.37 -24.32
C GLN A 72 -6.53 -4.50 -23.45
N LEU A 73 -6.19 -3.47 -22.67
CA LEU A 73 -5.07 -3.52 -21.73
C LEU A 73 -5.35 -4.50 -20.59
N ALA A 74 -6.50 -4.35 -19.94
CA ALA A 74 -6.90 -5.16 -18.79
C ALA A 74 -7.06 -6.66 -19.11
N ASN A 75 -7.25 -7.02 -20.37
CA ASN A 75 -7.31 -8.41 -20.81
C ASN A 75 -5.93 -9.12 -20.81
N GLY A 76 -4.84 -8.37 -20.83
CA GLY A 76 -3.49 -8.93 -20.82
C GLY A 76 -2.66 -8.61 -19.58
N THR A 77 -3.19 -7.80 -18.65
CA THR A 77 -2.49 -7.39 -17.43
C THR A 77 -3.47 -6.79 -16.44
N ASP A 78 -3.11 -6.86 -15.16
CA ASP A 78 -3.83 -6.17 -14.10
C ASP A 78 -3.69 -4.65 -14.14
N ILE A 79 -4.80 -3.99 -13.81
CA ILE A 79 -4.85 -2.53 -13.67
C ILE A 79 -4.61 -2.13 -12.22
N THR A 80 -3.63 -1.23 -12.02
CA THR A 80 -3.27 -0.74 -10.69
C THR A 80 -3.62 0.73 -10.53
N PHE A 81 -4.08 1.10 -9.34
CA PHE A 81 -4.54 2.45 -9.01
C PHE A 81 -3.60 3.15 -8.03
N THR A 82 -3.60 4.48 -8.07
CA THR A 82 -2.85 5.34 -7.15
C THR A 82 -3.66 5.73 -5.91
N ARG A 83 -4.97 5.45 -5.92
CA ARG A 83 -5.93 5.65 -4.82
C ARG A 83 -6.90 4.46 -4.76
N PRO A 84 -7.51 4.16 -3.60
CA PRO A 84 -8.52 3.10 -3.49
C PRO A 84 -9.70 3.38 -4.45
N PRO A 85 -9.94 2.53 -5.46
CA PRO A 85 -10.95 2.80 -6.47
C PRO A 85 -12.38 2.61 -5.93
N ALA A 86 -13.34 3.31 -6.53
CA ALA A 86 -14.77 3.18 -6.20
C ALA A 86 -15.40 1.92 -6.79
N THR A 87 -14.83 1.40 -7.87
CA THR A 87 -15.40 0.38 -8.77
C THR A 87 -15.75 -0.90 -8.01
N ALA A 88 -14.87 -1.38 -7.11
CA ALA A 88 -15.13 -2.57 -6.29
C ALA A 88 -16.39 -2.44 -5.41
N ALA A 89 -16.59 -1.30 -4.75
CA ALA A 89 -17.75 -1.07 -3.90
C ALA A 89 -19.03 -0.89 -4.74
N THR A 90 -18.95 -0.23 -5.89
CA THR A 90 -20.07 -0.08 -6.82
C THR A 90 -20.49 -1.44 -7.39
N TRP A 91 -19.53 -2.27 -7.84
CA TRP A 91 -19.78 -3.64 -8.29
C TRP A 91 -20.49 -4.43 -7.21
N THR A 92 -19.82 -4.64 -6.07
CA THR A 92 -20.29 -5.51 -4.97
C THR A 92 -21.67 -5.12 -4.46
N ARG A 93 -22.00 -3.83 -4.42
CA ARG A 93 -23.33 -3.38 -3.99
C ARG A 93 -24.41 -3.81 -4.98
N ASN A 94 -24.17 -3.64 -6.28
CA ASN A 94 -25.21 -3.85 -7.28
C ASN A 94 -25.35 -5.33 -7.61
N ASP A 95 -24.23 -6.05 -7.65
CA ASP A 95 -24.14 -7.50 -7.85
C ASP A 95 -24.73 -8.29 -6.67
N PHE A 96 -24.73 -7.72 -5.46
CA PHE A 96 -25.45 -8.30 -4.31
C PHE A 96 -26.96 -8.41 -4.55
N ALA A 97 -27.54 -7.58 -5.42
CA ALA A 97 -28.96 -7.65 -5.74
C ALA A 97 -29.32 -8.86 -6.61
N ASP A 98 -28.32 -9.49 -7.23
CA ASP A 98 -28.47 -10.68 -8.08
C ASP A 98 -28.37 -11.99 -7.26
N LEU A 99 -28.15 -11.91 -5.94
CA LEU A 99 -28.23 -13.07 -5.05
C LEU A 99 -29.68 -13.50 -4.83
N ASP A 100 -30.01 -14.69 -5.34
CA ASP A 100 -31.28 -15.35 -5.08
C ASP A 100 -31.15 -16.39 -3.96
N ALA A 101 -31.94 -16.20 -2.91
CA ALA A 101 -32.11 -17.20 -1.85
C ALA A 101 -33.14 -18.26 -2.24
N GLY A 102 -33.07 -19.41 -1.58
CA GLY A 102 -33.99 -20.51 -1.72
C GLY A 102 -35.40 -20.21 -1.17
N GLY A 103 -36.30 -21.17 -1.41
CA GLY A 103 -37.66 -21.18 -0.87
C GLY A 103 -37.78 -22.08 0.37
N PRO A 104 -38.99 -22.42 0.84
CA PRO A 104 -39.16 -23.25 2.03
C PRO A 104 -38.52 -24.64 1.91
N ASP A 105 -38.36 -25.20 0.71
CA ASP A 105 -37.82 -26.56 0.52
C ASP A 105 -36.37 -26.58 0.00
N THR A 106 -35.76 -25.40 -0.14
CA THR A 106 -34.45 -25.22 -0.80
C THR A 106 -33.57 -24.26 -0.01
N SER A 107 -32.30 -24.57 0.18
CA SER A 107 -31.29 -23.65 0.75
C SER A 107 -30.18 -23.41 -0.27
N THR A 108 -29.81 -22.14 -0.47
CA THR A 108 -28.74 -21.69 -1.36
C THR A 108 -27.61 -21.07 -0.53
N TYR A 109 -26.39 -21.61 -0.64
CA TYR A 109 -25.25 -21.16 0.16
C TYR A 109 -23.93 -21.26 -0.60
N PRO A 110 -22.93 -20.40 -0.31
CA PRO A 110 -21.60 -20.59 -0.87
C PRO A 110 -20.90 -21.80 -0.21
N PRO A 111 -19.99 -22.52 -0.89
CA PRO A 111 -19.37 -23.75 -0.37
C PRO A 111 -18.65 -23.63 0.99
N HIS A 112 -18.30 -22.41 1.41
CA HIS A 112 -17.63 -22.13 2.67
C HIS A 112 -18.59 -21.78 3.82
N ALA A 113 -19.90 -21.75 3.58
CA ALA A 113 -20.89 -21.45 4.60
C ALA A 113 -20.85 -22.49 5.72
N SER A 114 -20.98 -22.01 6.97
CA SER A 114 -21.16 -22.88 8.13
C SER A 114 -22.64 -23.22 8.28
N LEU A 115 -23.00 -24.45 7.91
CA LEU A 115 -24.39 -24.94 7.94
C LEU A 115 -24.74 -25.55 9.29
N GLU A 116 -25.96 -25.32 9.74
CA GLU A 116 -26.53 -25.95 10.92
C GLU A 116 -27.89 -26.60 10.64
N ASP A 117 -28.08 -27.81 11.18
CA ASP A 117 -29.32 -28.55 11.13
C ASP A 117 -30.05 -28.57 12.49
N GLY A 118 -31.36 -28.68 12.41
CA GLY A 118 -32.32 -28.76 13.49
C GLY A 118 -33.32 -29.91 13.31
N THR A 119 -34.49 -29.80 13.94
CA THR A 119 -35.56 -30.81 13.81
C THR A 119 -36.40 -30.60 12.55
N PHE A 120 -36.73 -29.34 12.26
CA PHE A 120 -37.57 -28.86 11.17
C PHE A 120 -36.85 -27.83 10.28
N ILE A 121 -35.63 -27.45 10.63
CA ILE A 121 -34.78 -26.50 9.90
C ILE A 121 -33.52 -27.25 9.48
N ASP A 122 -33.17 -27.22 8.21
CA ASP A 122 -31.94 -27.81 7.65
C ASP A 122 -31.15 -26.77 6.88
N ASP A 123 -29.84 -27.01 6.75
CA ASP A 123 -28.91 -26.21 5.95
C ASP A 123 -28.98 -24.72 6.30
N ALA A 124 -29.26 -24.39 7.58
CA ALA A 124 -29.39 -23.01 8.02
C ALA A 124 -28.02 -22.36 8.14
N HIS A 125 -27.89 -21.15 7.61
CA HIS A 125 -26.66 -20.38 7.71
C HIS A 125 -26.90 -18.88 7.69
N ALA A 126 -25.91 -18.15 8.17
CA ALA A 126 -25.69 -16.76 7.83
C ALA A 126 -24.27 -16.68 7.26
N THR A 127 -24.04 -15.94 6.19
CA THR A 127 -22.72 -15.82 5.57
C THR A 127 -22.49 -14.40 5.10
N ILE A 128 -21.33 -13.83 5.44
CA ILE A 128 -20.98 -12.46 5.07
C ILE A 128 -20.55 -12.44 3.60
N PHE A 129 -21.30 -11.70 2.80
CA PHE A 129 -21.01 -11.47 1.38
C PHE A 129 -19.86 -10.46 1.24
N ALA A 130 -20.01 -9.29 1.86
CA ALA A 130 -19.01 -8.24 1.83
C ALA A 130 -19.16 -7.23 2.96
N VAL A 131 -18.05 -6.56 3.28
CA VAL A 131 -18.02 -5.34 4.10
C VAL A 131 -17.45 -4.21 3.25
N THR A 132 -18.17 -3.11 3.13
CA THR A 132 -17.79 -1.97 2.27
C THR A 132 -17.94 -0.63 2.99
N PRO A 133 -17.01 0.33 2.79
CA PRO A 133 -15.75 0.20 2.06
C PRO A 133 -14.71 -0.59 2.88
N SER A 134 -13.90 -1.39 2.18
CA SER A 134 -12.85 -2.18 2.80
C SER A 134 -11.64 -2.35 1.89
N THR A 135 -10.49 -2.66 2.48
CA THR A 135 -9.23 -2.88 1.76
C THR A 135 -8.42 -3.97 2.44
N ARG A 136 -8.01 -4.99 1.68
CA ARG A 136 -7.06 -6.00 2.15
C ARG A 136 -5.66 -5.42 2.01
N GLY A 137 -4.93 -5.24 3.11
CA GLY A 137 -3.53 -4.78 3.06
C GLY A 137 -2.60 -5.97 2.89
N HIS A 138 -1.64 -5.90 1.99
CA HIS A 138 -0.54 -6.87 1.84
C HIS A 138 0.71 -6.24 2.45
N LEU A 139 1.00 -6.56 3.72
CA LEU A 139 2.00 -5.82 4.51
C LEU A 139 3.31 -6.58 4.72
N ASP A 140 3.24 -7.91 4.81
CA ASP A 140 4.40 -8.80 4.98
C ASP A 140 4.04 -10.19 4.41
N ALA A 141 4.99 -11.14 4.38
CA ALA A 141 4.85 -12.47 3.79
C ALA A 141 3.67 -13.30 4.34
N GLY A 142 3.17 -12.97 5.53
CA GLY A 142 1.98 -13.61 6.12
C GLY A 142 0.97 -12.64 6.74
N GLU A 143 1.12 -11.34 6.52
CA GLU A 143 0.28 -10.32 7.16
C GLU A 143 -0.65 -9.67 6.13
N THR A 144 -1.91 -10.11 6.15
CA THR A 144 -2.97 -9.60 5.26
C THR A 144 -4.24 -9.10 5.96
N PRO A 145 -4.16 -8.07 6.81
CA PRO A 145 -5.31 -7.55 7.53
C PRO A 145 -6.38 -7.01 6.58
N LEU A 146 -7.63 -7.15 7.00
CA LEU A 146 -8.76 -6.51 6.35
C LEU A 146 -9.06 -5.18 7.04
N TYR A 147 -8.72 -4.08 6.40
CA TYR A 147 -9.09 -2.75 6.86
C TYR A 147 -10.51 -2.39 6.45
N ILE A 148 -11.34 -1.94 7.39
CA ILE A 148 -12.70 -1.49 7.13
C ILE A 148 -12.88 -0.06 7.66
N ALA A 149 -13.69 0.74 6.98
CA ALA A 149 -13.96 2.09 7.48
C ALA A 149 -14.78 2.05 8.79
N PRO A 150 -14.66 3.07 9.66
CA PRO A 150 -15.50 3.20 10.87
C PRO A 150 -16.99 3.33 10.56
N ASN A 151 -17.32 3.74 9.33
CA ASN A 151 -18.67 3.81 8.78
C ASN A 151 -18.74 2.92 7.54
N GLY A 152 -19.73 2.03 7.48
CA GLY A 152 -19.85 1.13 6.34
C GLY A 152 -21.15 0.34 6.30
N THR A 153 -21.16 -0.68 5.45
CA THR A 153 -22.28 -1.61 5.30
C THR A 153 -21.75 -3.03 5.23
N VAL A 154 -22.37 -3.92 6.01
CA VAL A 154 -22.21 -5.37 5.89
C VAL A 154 -23.38 -5.92 5.08
N ARG A 155 -23.07 -6.74 4.09
CA ARG A 155 -24.03 -7.51 3.29
C ARG A 155 -23.85 -8.98 3.59
N GLY A 156 -24.94 -9.71 3.70
CA GLY A 156 -24.89 -11.15 3.95
C GLY A 156 -26.01 -11.90 3.28
N LEU A 157 -25.85 -13.22 3.21
CA LEU A 157 -26.86 -14.17 2.79
C LEU A 157 -27.26 -15.02 4.00
N VAL A 158 -28.55 -15.07 4.28
CA VAL A 158 -29.15 -15.94 5.29
C VAL A 158 -30.12 -16.84 4.56
N ASP A 159 -29.90 -18.15 4.63
CA ASP A 159 -30.81 -19.10 4.00
C ASP A 159 -30.93 -20.40 4.79
N TYR A 160 -31.98 -21.14 4.50
CA TYR A 160 -32.34 -22.40 5.17
C TYR A 160 -33.46 -23.10 4.41
N ARG A 161 -33.60 -24.42 4.61
CA ARG A 161 -34.79 -25.16 4.17
C ARG A 161 -35.54 -25.79 5.32
N VAL A 162 -36.83 -26.00 5.13
CA VAL A 162 -37.76 -26.54 6.10
C VAL A 162 -37.90 -28.04 5.89
N ARG A 163 -37.58 -28.83 6.92
CA ARG A 163 -37.85 -30.26 6.95
C ARG A 163 -39.24 -30.52 7.51
N VAL A 164 -40.22 -30.70 6.63
CA VAL A 164 -41.55 -31.16 7.02
C VAL A 164 -41.53 -32.68 7.19
N PRO A 165 -41.79 -33.24 8.40
CA PRO A 165 -41.78 -34.68 8.60
C PRO A 165 -42.81 -35.38 7.71
N THR A 166 -42.44 -36.52 7.16
CA THR A 166 -43.39 -37.36 6.41
C THR A 166 -44.52 -37.80 7.34
N GLY A 167 -45.76 -37.69 6.86
CA GLY A 167 -46.91 -38.25 7.56
C GLY A 167 -46.76 -39.77 7.75
N ASN A 168 -47.46 -40.31 8.73
CA ASN A 168 -47.44 -41.75 8.99
C ASN A 168 -48.83 -42.24 9.40
N GLU A 169 -49.19 -43.42 8.91
CA GLU A 169 -50.38 -44.16 9.26
C GLU A 169 -49.97 -45.41 10.03
N THR A 170 -50.40 -45.54 11.28
CA THR A 170 -50.09 -46.70 12.11
C THR A 170 -51.34 -47.18 12.81
N GLY A 171 -51.82 -48.35 12.40
CA GLY A 171 -53.03 -48.95 12.97
C GLY A 171 -54.26 -48.09 12.72
N ASN A 172 -54.78 -47.47 13.78
CA ASN A 172 -55.95 -46.61 13.73
C ASN A 172 -55.61 -45.11 13.79
N GLN A 173 -54.34 -44.74 13.66
CA GLN A 173 -53.87 -43.36 13.79
C GLN A 173 -53.19 -42.88 12.51
N THR A 174 -53.63 -41.73 11.98
CA THR A 174 -52.98 -40.99 10.88
C THR A 174 -52.37 -39.71 11.43
N VAL A 175 -51.12 -39.43 11.07
CA VAL A 175 -50.39 -38.23 11.47
C VAL A 175 -49.97 -37.46 10.23
N ASP A 176 -50.45 -36.22 10.11
CA ASP A 176 -50.10 -35.31 9.02
C ASP A 176 -49.38 -34.07 9.55
N TRP A 177 -48.46 -33.55 8.73
CA TRP A 177 -47.72 -32.33 9.00
C TRP A 177 -47.93 -31.32 7.88
N ALA A 178 -48.09 -30.05 8.25
CA ALA A 178 -48.19 -28.95 7.29
C ALA A 178 -47.36 -27.76 7.78
N LEU A 179 -46.62 -27.13 6.87
CA LEU A 179 -45.95 -25.85 7.14
C LEU A 179 -46.99 -24.75 7.37
N VAL A 180 -46.86 -24.04 8.49
CA VAL A 180 -47.74 -22.91 8.85
C VAL A 180 -47.05 -21.60 8.54
N SER A 181 -45.80 -21.45 8.97
CA SER A 181 -44.99 -20.27 8.73
C SER A 181 -43.51 -20.62 8.84
N HIS A 182 -42.69 -19.88 8.10
CA HIS A 182 -41.25 -19.82 8.27
C HIS A 182 -40.80 -18.39 8.05
N GLU A 183 -39.85 -17.91 8.83
CA GLU A 183 -39.30 -16.56 8.67
C GLU A 183 -37.91 -16.41 9.29
N ILE A 184 -37.16 -15.44 8.78
CA ILE A 184 -35.99 -14.87 9.44
C ILE A 184 -36.49 -13.77 10.38
N GLU A 185 -36.61 -14.08 11.67
CA GLU A 185 -37.16 -13.15 12.67
C GLU A 185 -36.35 -11.86 12.76
N ASN A 186 -35.01 -12.00 12.79
CA ASN A 186 -34.08 -10.89 12.77
C ASN A 186 -32.67 -11.33 12.38
N THR A 187 -31.94 -10.42 11.75
CA THR A 187 -30.50 -10.51 11.52
C THR A 187 -29.82 -9.34 12.21
N ARG A 188 -28.77 -9.61 12.99
CA ARG A 188 -28.03 -8.62 13.76
C ARG A 188 -26.58 -8.60 13.29
N LEU A 189 -26.05 -7.39 13.12
CA LEU A 189 -24.61 -7.20 13.04
C LEU A 189 -24.08 -6.89 14.43
N LYS A 190 -23.06 -7.63 14.86
CA LYS A 190 -22.36 -7.39 16.12
C LYS A 190 -20.90 -7.03 15.86
N ILE A 191 -20.37 -6.11 16.65
CA ILE A 191 -18.93 -5.82 16.73
C ILE A 191 -18.48 -6.25 18.13
N ASP A 192 -17.56 -7.21 18.20
CA ASP A 192 -17.08 -7.80 19.46
C ASP A 192 -18.23 -8.27 20.38
N GLY A 193 -19.26 -8.86 19.78
CA GLY A 193 -20.46 -9.35 20.47
C GLY A 193 -21.52 -8.30 20.79
N ILE A 194 -21.25 -7.01 20.56
CA ILE A 194 -22.21 -5.91 20.81
C ILE A 194 -23.04 -5.65 19.54
N PRO A 195 -24.38 -5.78 19.57
CA PRO A 195 -25.23 -5.47 18.41
C PRO A 195 -25.16 -3.98 18.04
N VAL A 196 -24.86 -3.70 16.77
CA VAL A 196 -24.77 -2.33 16.22
C VAL A 196 -25.81 -2.04 15.15
N ALA A 197 -26.36 -3.07 14.50
CA ALA A 197 -27.40 -2.94 13.49
C ALA A 197 -28.34 -4.15 13.49
N THR A 198 -29.56 -4.00 12.97
CA THR A 198 -30.54 -5.08 12.86
C THR A 198 -31.42 -4.91 11.62
N ALA A 199 -31.70 -6.02 10.94
CA ALA A 199 -32.66 -6.18 9.85
C ALA A 199 -33.65 -7.31 10.19
N ARG A 200 -34.77 -7.40 9.46
CA ARG A 200 -35.81 -8.43 9.69
C ARG A 200 -36.38 -8.94 8.38
N GLY A 201 -36.76 -10.22 8.34
CA GLY A 201 -37.58 -10.80 7.28
C GLY A 201 -36.96 -10.82 5.89
N THR A 202 -35.64 -10.81 5.78
CA THR A 202 -34.94 -10.84 4.48
C THR A 202 -33.78 -11.85 4.50
N HIS A 203 -33.61 -12.55 3.39
CA HIS A 203 -32.48 -13.45 3.14
C HIS A 203 -31.21 -12.70 2.72
N THR A 204 -31.34 -11.47 2.24
CA THR A 204 -30.21 -10.62 1.80
C THR A 204 -30.12 -9.35 2.65
N PRO A 205 -29.82 -9.46 3.97
CA PRO A 205 -29.73 -8.31 4.86
C PRO A 205 -28.59 -7.36 4.48
N GLU A 206 -28.92 -6.06 4.42
CA GLU A 206 -27.96 -4.96 4.37
C GLU A 206 -27.96 -4.21 5.71
N LEU A 207 -26.81 -4.18 6.38
CA LEU A 207 -26.67 -3.67 7.74
C LEU A 207 -25.63 -2.55 7.77
N GLN A 208 -26.08 -1.30 7.89
CA GLN A 208 -25.21 -0.14 8.06
C GLN A 208 -24.67 -0.09 9.49
N TYR A 209 -23.39 0.24 9.64
CA TYR A 209 -22.76 0.37 10.95
C TYR A 209 -21.97 1.67 11.08
N HIS A 210 -21.85 2.12 12.33
CA HIS A 210 -20.95 3.17 12.78
C HIS A 210 -20.22 2.67 14.03
N THR A 211 -18.93 2.92 14.12
CA THR A 211 -18.12 2.58 15.30
C THR A 211 -17.03 3.61 15.54
N THR A 212 -16.68 3.81 16.81
CA THR A 212 -15.54 4.62 17.26
C THR A 212 -14.35 3.77 17.72
N HIS A 213 -14.45 2.44 17.57
CA HIS A 213 -13.33 1.53 17.85
C HIS A 213 -12.23 1.75 16.80
N SER A 214 -10.97 1.58 17.19
CA SER A 214 -9.81 1.89 16.33
C SER A 214 -8.78 0.76 16.25
N TRP A 215 -9.17 -0.45 16.65
CA TRP A 215 -8.32 -1.65 16.69
C TRP A 215 -8.99 -2.84 15.96
N GLY A 216 -8.37 -4.01 16.04
CA GLY A 216 -8.93 -5.26 15.52
C GLY A 216 -10.24 -5.64 16.20
N ALA A 217 -11.26 -6.00 15.42
CA ALA A 217 -12.60 -6.31 15.91
C ALA A 217 -13.23 -7.44 15.09
N ASN A 218 -14.12 -8.18 15.75
CA ASN A 218 -14.83 -9.29 15.16
C ASN A 218 -16.23 -8.84 14.74
N PHE A 219 -16.49 -8.91 13.43
CA PHE A 219 -17.79 -8.57 12.85
C PHE A 219 -18.60 -9.85 12.70
N THR A 220 -19.62 -10.02 13.54
CA THR A 220 -20.49 -11.21 13.53
C THR A 220 -21.84 -10.86 12.90
N LEU A 221 -22.19 -11.53 11.82
CA LEU A 221 -23.55 -11.56 11.27
C LEU A 221 -24.31 -12.71 11.92
N GLU A 222 -25.34 -12.42 12.70
CA GLU A 222 -26.15 -13.43 13.40
C GLU A 222 -27.60 -13.36 12.92
N ALA A 223 -28.18 -14.49 12.54
CA ALA A 223 -29.59 -14.59 12.14
C ALA A 223 -30.36 -15.55 13.04
N ASN A 224 -31.61 -15.18 13.34
CA ASN A 224 -32.56 -16.02 14.06
C ASN A 224 -33.68 -16.45 13.11
N ILE A 225 -33.78 -17.75 12.87
CA ILE A 225 -34.75 -18.38 11.97
C ILE A 225 -35.82 -19.06 12.81
N SER A 226 -37.08 -19.00 12.37
CA SER A 226 -38.22 -19.57 13.06
C SER A 226 -39.12 -20.32 12.09
N VAL A 227 -39.46 -21.56 12.43
CA VAL A 227 -40.35 -22.42 11.65
C VAL A 227 -41.46 -22.93 12.54
N ARG A 228 -42.69 -22.89 12.03
CA ARG A 228 -43.87 -23.41 12.70
C ARG A 228 -44.59 -24.42 11.81
N LEU A 229 -44.77 -25.63 12.32
CA LEU A 229 -45.54 -26.69 11.68
C LEU A 229 -46.84 -26.97 12.46
N LYS A 230 -47.88 -27.36 11.72
CA LYS A 230 -49.13 -27.91 12.25
C LYS A 230 -49.06 -29.44 12.14
N LYS A 231 -49.23 -30.11 13.28
CA LYS A 231 -49.38 -31.57 13.37
C LYS A 231 -50.86 -31.89 13.57
N THR A 232 -51.46 -32.60 12.62
CA THR A 232 -52.81 -33.15 12.74
C THR A 232 -52.70 -34.63 13.05
N VAL A 233 -53.39 -35.09 14.09
CA VAL A 233 -53.46 -36.50 14.45
C VAL A 233 -54.91 -36.93 14.39
N GLU A 234 -55.23 -37.80 13.46
CA GLU A 234 -56.54 -38.42 13.32
C GLU A 234 -56.51 -39.81 13.93
N THR A 235 -57.42 -40.14 14.84
CA THR A 235 -57.51 -41.45 15.49
C THR A 235 -58.90 -42.04 15.28
N THR A 236 -58.98 -43.22 14.68
CA THR A 236 -60.24 -43.94 14.46
C THR A 236 -60.52 -44.87 15.65
N VAL A 237 -61.61 -44.64 16.38
CA VAL A 237 -62.04 -45.49 17.51
C VAL A 237 -63.49 -45.90 17.31
N GLY A 238 -63.75 -47.21 17.20
CA GLY A 238 -65.12 -47.73 17.08
C GLY A 238 -65.89 -47.31 15.81
N GLY A 239 -65.19 -46.84 14.77
CA GLY A 239 -65.80 -46.34 13.52
C GLY A 239 -66.02 -44.83 13.48
N GLU A 240 -65.72 -44.10 14.57
CA GLU A 240 -65.69 -42.64 14.61
C GLU A 240 -64.24 -42.13 14.55
N SER A 241 -64.05 -40.96 13.95
CA SER A 241 -62.74 -40.30 13.82
C SER A 241 -62.63 -39.14 14.81
N GLU A 242 -61.58 -39.12 15.62
CA GLU A 242 -61.20 -38.02 16.50
C GLU A 242 -59.96 -37.31 15.95
N THR A 243 -60.04 -35.98 15.78
CA THR A 243 -58.93 -35.17 15.25
C THR A 243 -58.33 -34.28 16.33
N THR A 244 -57.03 -34.41 16.59
CA THR A 244 -56.24 -33.52 17.45
C THR A 244 -55.28 -32.68 16.64
N VAL A 245 -55.27 -31.36 16.83
CA VAL A 245 -54.34 -30.44 16.16
C VAL A 245 -53.37 -29.83 17.17
N ASN A 246 -52.07 -29.93 16.88
CA ASN A 246 -50.99 -29.32 17.67
C ASN A 246 -50.08 -28.48 16.79
N TYR A 247 -49.47 -27.44 17.35
CA TYR A 247 -48.44 -26.66 16.68
C TYR A 247 -47.07 -26.97 17.28
N ARG A 248 -46.05 -27.06 16.42
CA ARG A 248 -44.65 -27.20 16.81
C ARG A 248 -43.87 -26.03 16.22
N THR A 249 -43.07 -25.39 17.06
CA THR A 249 -42.20 -24.28 16.65
C THR A 249 -40.77 -24.68 16.96
N GLU A 250 -39.88 -24.37 16.04
CA GLU A 250 -38.44 -24.42 16.24
C GLU A 250 -37.82 -23.09 15.87
N THR A 251 -36.84 -22.66 16.67
CA THR A 251 -35.99 -21.52 16.35
C THR A 251 -34.54 -21.97 16.26
N ARG A 252 -33.81 -21.38 15.33
CA ARG A 252 -32.37 -21.63 15.15
C ARG A 252 -31.62 -20.31 15.03
N THR A 253 -30.49 -20.22 15.73
CA THR A 253 -29.56 -19.10 15.61
C THR A 253 -28.33 -19.58 14.86
N VAL A 254 -27.96 -18.87 13.80
CA VAL A 254 -26.79 -19.15 12.97
C VAL A 254 -25.96 -17.88 12.80
N SER A 255 -24.65 -18.01 12.60
CA SER A 255 -23.79 -16.85 12.49
C SER A 255 -22.53 -17.09 11.67
N ASP A 256 -22.00 -16.02 11.10
CA ASP A 256 -20.67 -15.95 10.50
C ASP A 256 -19.88 -14.79 11.09
N THR A 257 -18.56 -14.93 11.19
CA THR A 257 -17.67 -13.93 11.80
C THR A 257 -16.48 -13.63 10.92
N LEU A 258 -16.22 -12.33 10.77
CA LEU A 258 -15.12 -11.79 10.00
C LEU A 258 -14.20 -10.97 10.91
N ASP A 259 -12.94 -11.37 10.97
CA ASP A 259 -11.89 -10.60 11.63
C ASP A 259 -11.49 -9.42 10.74
N ALA A 260 -11.55 -8.21 11.28
CA ALA A 260 -11.22 -6.98 10.57
C ALA A 260 -10.52 -5.96 11.47
N GLU A 261 -9.77 -5.06 10.87
CA GLU A 261 -9.19 -3.90 11.54
C GLU A 261 -9.98 -2.65 11.21
N ILE A 262 -10.54 -2.01 12.24
CA ILE A 262 -11.23 -0.75 12.05
C ILE A 262 -10.17 0.32 11.73
N TYR A 263 -10.35 0.93 10.56
CA TYR A 263 -9.36 1.81 9.95
C TYR A 263 -9.71 3.26 10.23
N ASP A 264 -9.37 3.71 11.43
CA ASP A 264 -9.38 5.10 11.84
C ASP A 264 -7.93 5.64 11.87
N LEU A 265 -7.73 6.84 11.32
CA LEU A 265 -6.42 7.41 11.06
C LEU A 265 -6.27 8.77 11.75
N ALA A 266 -5.11 9.00 12.36
CA ALA A 266 -4.66 10.29 12.85
C ALA A 266 -3.30 10.66 12.24
N ALA A 267 -3.10 11.90 11.83
CA ALA A 267 -1.86 12.35 11.22
C ALA A 267 -1.25 13.49 12.02
N TYR A 268 0.06 13.43 12.24
CA TYR A 268 0.80 14.39 13.05
C TYR A 268 1.71 15.24 12.14
N PRO A 269 1.35 16.49 11.85
CA PRO A 269 2.12 17.34 10.96
C PRO A 269 3.22 18.13 11.66
N TYR A 270 4.34 18.27 10.95
CA TYR A 270 5.43 19.18 11.28
C TYR A 270 5.70 20.10 10.09
N TYR A 271 6.08 21.33 10.39
CA TYR A 271 6.23 22.38 9.40
C TYR A 271 7.58 23.08 9.53
N ALA A 272 8.18 23.46 8.41
CA ALA A 272 9.34 24.34 8.35
C ALA A 272 9.15 25.39 7.26
N GLN A 273 9.76 26.56 7.43
CA GLN A 273 9.80 27.61 6.43
C GLN A 273 11.23 27.79 5.96
N TYR A 274 11.49 27.56 4.66
CA TYR A 274 12.80 27.80 4.08
C TYR A 274 13.02 29.31 3.88
N PRO A 275 14.27 29.79 4.01
CA PRO A 275 14.61 31.20 3.79
C PRO A 275 14.20 31.76 2.42
N ASN A 276 14.09 30.91 1.39
CA ASN A 276 13.67 31.30 0.05
C ASN A 276 12.15 31.42 -0.12
N GLY A 277 11.35 31.12 0.91
CA GLY A 277 9.89 31.15 0.85
C GLY A 277 9.21 29.79 0.70
N ASP A 278 9.95 28.72 0.43
CA ASP A 278 9.36 27.37 0.33
C ASP A 278 8.92 26.84 1.70
N THR A 279 7.94 25.95 1.69
CA THR A 279 7.42 25.29 2.88
C THR A 279 7.84 23.83 2.94
N GLY A 280 8.36 23.40 4.08
CA GLY A 280 8.56 21.99 4.42
C GLY A 280 7.37 21.47 5.20
N VAL A 281 6.89 20.27 4.85
CA VAL A 281 5.85 19.54 5.58
C VAL A 281 6.32 18.12 5.81
N ALA A 282 6.16 17.62 7.03
CA ALA A 282 6.34 16.21 7.35
C ALA A 282 5.11 15.68 8.05
N ILE A 283 4.60 14.55 7.57
CA ILE A 283 3.44 13.87 8.16
C ILE A 283 3.87 12.54 8.74
N PHE A 284 3.42 12.24 9.95
CA PHE A 284 3.62 10.96 10.63
C PHE A 284 2.29 10.26 10.88
N GLN A 285 2.24 8.98 10.50
CA GLN A 285 1.16 8.03 10.76
C GLN A 285 1.71 6.60 10.57
N SER A 286 1.66 5.79 11.63
CA SER A 286 2.21 4.42 11.65
C SER A 286 1.38 3.37 10.90
N ARG A 287 0.09 3.61 10.64
CA ARG A 287 -0.75 2.72 9.81
C ARG A 287 -0.52 2.97 8.34
N PRO A 288 -0.67 1.96 7.44
CA PRO A 288 -0.59 2.17 5.99
C PRO A 288 -1.49 3.34 5.56
N TRP A 289 -1.05 4.24 4.69
CA TRP A 289 -1.83 5.39 4.22
C TRP A 289 -1.38 5.77 2.80
N GLN A 290 -2.28 6.34 2.01
CA GLN A 290 -2.03 6.58 0.58
C GLN A 290 -1.03 7.72 0.35
N GLY A 291 -1.16 8.81 1.10
CA GLY A 291 -0.44 10.05 0.81
C GLY A 291 -1.15 11.28 1.35
N TYR A 292 -0.66 12.46 1.00
CA TYR A 292 -1.33 13.72 1.31
C TYR A 292 -1.30 14.72 0.15
N THR A 293 -2.32 15.57 0.10
CA THR A 293 -2.41 16.71 -0.81
C THR A 293 -1.92 17.97 -0.10
N LEU A 294 -1.18 18.81 -0.79
CA LEU A 294 -0.60 20.05 -0.25
C LEU A 294 -1.47 21.29 -0.49
N THR A 295 -2.42 21.18 -1.42
CA THR A 295 -3.29 22.26 -1.88
C THR A 295 -4.73 21.76 -1.97
N ASP A 296 -5.68 22.70 -1.85
CA ASP A 296 -7.12 22.41 -1.86
C ASP A 296 -7.63 21.84 -3.19
N ASP A 297 -7.01 22.27 -4.29
CA ASP A 297 -7.30 21.83 -5.66
C ASP A 297 -6.66 20.47 -6.02
N GLU A 298 -5.94 19.87 -5.06
CA GLU A 298 -5.17 18.63 -5.22
C GLU A 298 -4.15 18.66 -6.38
N SER A 299 -3.75 19.85 -6.84
CA SER A 299 -2.78 20.00 -7.92
C SER A 299 -1.41 19.48 -7.54
N SER A 300 -1.05 19.60 -6.25
CA SER A 300 0.19 19.07 -5.67
C SER A 300 -0.11 18.02 -4.61
N ARG A 301 0.45 16.82 -4.79
CA ARG A 301 0.29 15.72 -3.83
C ARG A 301 1.51 14.83 -3.78
N VAL A 302 1.66 14.14 -2.67
CA VAL A 302 2.67 13.12 -2.50
C VAL A 302 2.01 11.85 -2.01
N ARG A 303 2.43 10.71 -2.54
CA ARG A 303 1.99 9.39 -2.11
C ARG A 303 3.14 8.58 -1.55
N GLY A 304 2.80 7.74 -0.57
CA GLY A 304 3.70 6.71 -0.06
C GLY A 304 3.89 5.57 -1.06
N VAL A 305 4.39 4.45 -0.56
CA VAL A 305 4.67 3.25 -1.36
C VAL A 305 3.41 2.49 -1.82
N TRP A 306 2.24 2.84 -1.32
CA TRP A 306 1.03 2.05 -1.50
C TRP A 306 0.38 2.27 -2.88
N ARG A 307 0.06 1.16 -3.54
CA ARG A 307 -0.79 1.08 -4.73
C ARG A 307 -1.93 0.11 -4.49
N PHE A 308 -2.89 0.13 -5.38
CA PHE A 308 -4.12 -0.65 -5.24
C PHE A 308 -4.40 -1.47 -6.48
N TYR A 309 -5.01 -2.63 -6.29
CA TYR A 309 -5.70 -3.39 -7.35
C TYR A 309 -7.05 -3.86 -6.80
N THR A 310 -7.88 -4.43 -7.65
CA THR A 310 -9.17 -5.00 -7.25
C THR A 310 -9.22 -6.45 -7.66
N ALA A 311 -9.78 -7.29 -6.80
CA ALA A 311 -9.94 -8.71 -7.07
C ALA A 311 -11.23 -9.23 -6.45
N ARG A 312 -11.82 -10.24 -7.09
CA ARG A 312 -12.99 -10.93 -6.58
C ARG A 312 -12.67 -11.85 -5.41
N ASN A 313 -13.67 -12.08 -4.56
CA ASN A 313 -13.64 -13.10 -3.53
C ASN A 313 -14.10 -14.44 -4.12
N THR A 314 -13.15 -15.31 -4.47
CA THR A 314 -13.41 -16.60 -5.13
C THR A 314 -14.23 -17.58 -4.28
N ASN A 315 -14.39 -17.33 -2.98
CA ASN A 315 -15.26 -18.13 -2.11
C ASN A 315 -16.76 -18.02 -2.47
N TRP A 316 -17.10 -17.05 -3.34
CA TRP A 316 -18.42 -16.81 -3.90
C TRP A 316 -18.48 -17.11 -5.40
N ASP A 317 -17.45 -17.73 -6.02
CA ASP A 317 -17.49 -18.07 -7.45
C ASP A 317 -18.63 -19.08 -7.76
N THR A 318 -19.04 -19.90 -6.79
CA THR A 318 -20.11 -20.87 -6.95
C THR A 318 -21.08 -20.84 -5.79
N LEU A 319 -22.34 -21.17 -6.05
CA LEU A 319 -23.35 -21.43 -5.03
C LEU A 319 -23.77 -22.90 -5.06
N VAL A 320 -24.12 -23.43 -3.90
CA VAL A 320 -24.67 -24.76 -3.71
C VAL A 320 -26.15 -24.60 -3.38
N THR A 321 -27.00 -25.26 -4.16
CA THR A 321 -28.44 -25.32 -3.94
C THR A 321 -28.78 -26.71 -3.44
N SER A 322 -29.31 -26.78 -2.22
CA SER A 322 -29.67 -28.02 -1.52
C SER A 322 -31.18 -28.16 -1.41
N THR A 323 -31.71 -29.32 -1.77
CA THR A 323 -33.10 -29.74 -1.55
C THR A 323 -33.12 -30.95 -0.62
N GLY A 324 -34.31 -31.39 -0.21
CA GLY A 324 -34.45 -32.60 0.62
C GLY A 324 -33.89 -33.90 -0.01
N THR A 325 -33.56 -33.92 -1.30
CA THR A 325 -33.10 -35.13 -2.01
C THR A 325 -31.86 -34.93 -2.88
N SER A 326 -31.44 -33.70 -3.16
CA SER A 326 -30.34 -33.42 -4.08
C SER A 326 -29.59 -32.15 -3.71
N THR A 327 -28.31 -32.11 -4.05
CA THR A 327 -27.51 -30.89 -4.07
C THR A 327 -27.02 -30.62 -5.48
N THR A 328 -27.09 -29.37 -5.92
CA THR A 328 -26.51 -28.90 -7.18
C THR A 328 -25.52 -27.77 -6.90
N THR A 329 -24.47 -27.67 -7.71
CA THR A 329 -23.49 -26.58 -7.62
C THR A 329 -23.46 -25.85 -8.94
N GLU A 330 -23.66 -24.54 -8.88
CA GLU A 330 -23.79 -23.67 -10.04
C GLU A 330 -22.85 -22.46 -9.88
N GLN A 331 -22.55 -21.78 -10.99
CA GLN A 331 -21.77 -20.54 -10.94
C GLN A 331 -22.61 -19.47 -10.25
N SER A 332 -21.98 -18.65 -9.42
CA SER A 332 -22.68 -17.56 -8.76
C SER A 332 -22.89 -16.39 -9.73
N ASP A 333 -24.11 -15.88 -9.76
CA ASP A 333 -24.43 -14.62 -10.43
C ASP A 333 -24.01 -13.40 -9.60
N ALA A 334 -23.59 -13.60 -8.34
CA ALA A 334 -23.10 -12.55 -7.46
C ALA A 334 -21.72 -12.87 -6.88
N ILE A 335 -20.76 -12.03 -7.20
CA ILE A 335 -19.33 -12.16 -6.97
C ILE A 335 -18.82 -10.86 -6.31
N PRO A 336 -18.55 -10.84 -4.99
CA PRO A 336 -18.07 -9.64 -4.32
C PRO A 336 -16.64 -9.31 -4.74
N VAL A 337 -16.38 -8.03 -5.03
CA VAL A 337 -15.06 -7.50 -5.42
C VAL A 337 -14.52 -6.59 -4.32
N ARG A 338 -13.22 -6.70 -4.05
CA ARG A 338 -12.55 -5.98 -2.96
C ARG A 338 -11.31 -5.25 -3.46
N VAL A 339 -10.96 -4.17 -2.76
CA VAL A 339 -9.71 -3.45 -2.97
C VAL A 339 -8.59 -4.13 -2.19
N HIS A 340 -7.43 -4.23 -2.82
CA HIS A 340 -6.20 -4.74 -2.22
C HIS A 340 -5.14 -3.64 -2.29
N ALA A 341 -4.43 -3.39 -1.18
CA ALA A 341 -3.34 -2.44 -1.09
C ALA A 341 -2.01 -3.19 -0.97
N TYR A 342 -1.00 -2.79 -1.74
CA TYR A 342 0.32 -3.41 -1.73
C TYR A 342 1.44 -2.36 -1.86
N PRO A 343 2.64 -2.65 -1.32
CA PRO A 343 3.80 -1.79 -1.50
C PRO A 343 4.38 -1.97 -2.90
N SER A 344 4.44 -0.88 -3.66
CA SER A 344 4.92 -0.87 -5.04
C SER A 344 6.43 -0.68 -5.14
N GLN A 345 7.06 -1.39 -6.08
CA GLN A 345 8.46 -1.18 -6.49
C GLN A 345 8.73 0.25 -7.00
N ILE A 346 7.71 0.97 -7.43
CA ILE A 346 7.83 2.36 -7.91
C ILE A 346 8.25 3.31 -6.77
N GLY A 347 7.99 2.92 -5.51
CA GLY A 347 8.27 3.72 -4.32
C GLY A 347 7.32 4.91 -4.15
N PRO A 348 7.62 5.81 -3.18
CA PRO A 348 6.86 7.03 -2.99
C PRO A 348 7.01 7.97 -4.19
N ARG A 349 5.99 8.79 -4.46
CA ARG A 349 5.96 9.70 -5.62
C ARG A 349 5.29 11.02 -5.29
N ALA A 350 5.88 12.08 -5.81
CA ALA A 350 5.26 13.39 -5.88
C ALA A 350 4.60 13.60 -7.24
N GLU A 351 3.48 14.32 -7.23
CA GLU A 351 2.75 14.76 -8.41
C GLU A 351 2.49 16.28 -8.29
N PRO A 352 2.69 17.06 -9.38
CA PRO A 352 3.15 16.63 -10.71
C PRO A 352 4.62 16.18 -10.72
N VAL A 353 5.01 15.34 -11.67
CA VAL A 353 6.35 14.68 -11.64
C VAL A 353 7.52 15.65 -11.85
N ARG A 354 7.30 16.77 -12.55
CA ARG A 354 8.37 17.73 -12.89
C ARG A 354 8.40 18.95 -11.98
N ASP A 355 7.22 19.50 -11.71
CA ASP A 355 7.04 20.78 -11.01
C ASP A 355 6.29 20.59 -9.69
N GLY A 356 6.25 19.35 -9.19
CA GLY A 356 5.62 19.02 -7.90
C GLY A 356 6.60 19.09 -6.74
N PRO A 357 6.15 18.72 -5.53
CA PRO A 357 6.95 18.79 -4.32
C PRO A 357 8.16 17.84 -4.37
N ASP A 358 9.27 18.25 -3.76
CA ASP A 358 10.45 17.40 -3.58
C ASP A 358 10.27 16.53 -2.35
N ILE A 359 10.43 15.21 -2.49
CA ILE A 359 10.48 14.29 -1.34
C ILE A 359 11.83 14.45 -0.65
N ILE A 360 11.80 14.90 0.61
CA ILE A 360 13.01 15.12 1.42
C ILE A 360 13.44 13.81 2.09
N ASP A 361 12.49 13.12 2.71
CA ASP A 361 12.77 11.91 3.50
C ASP A 361 11.51 11.05 3.68
N MET A 362 11.70 9.78 3.97
CA MET A 362 10.64 8.83 4.31
C MET A 362 11.08 7.92 5.46
N TRP A 363 10.12 7.54 6.31
CA TRP A 363 10.42 6.69 7.47
C TRP A 363 9.46 5.54 7.59
N GLY A 364 9.97 4.44 8.10
CA GLY A 364 9.24 3.24 8.46
C GLY A 364 10.18 2.24 9.11
N ALA A 365 9.60 1.21 9.73
CA ALA A 365 10.35 0.03 10.11
C ALA A 365 10.36 -0.93 8.92
N ASP A 366 11.54 -1.37 8.49
CA ASP A 366 11.69 -2.30 7.39
C ASP A 366 10.85 -3.57 7.60
N ARG A 367 10.19 -4.01 6.52
CA ARG A 367 9.32 -5.19 6.47
C ARG A 367 9.74 -6.12 5.36
N ALA A 368 9.50 -7.42 5.52
CA ALA A 368 9.73 -8.38 4.44
C ALA A 368 8.68 -8.18 3.33
N SER A 369 9.04 -8.60 2.12
CA SER A 369 8.16 -8.47 0.97
C SER A 369 6.87 -9.26 1.16
N PRO A 370 5.68 -8.69 0.86
CA PRO A 370 4.42 -9.42 0.87
C PRO A 370 4.14 -10.18 -0.43
N ARG A 371 5.14 -10.39 -1.30
CA ARG A 371 4.97 -10.99 -2.64
C ARG A 371 4.16 -12.28 -2.62
N GLU A 372 4.40 -13.13 -1.63
CA GLU A 372 3.73 -14.44 -1.47
C GLU A 372 2.22 -14.31 -1.17
N THR A 373 1.78 -13.15 -0.69
CA THR A 373 0.37 -12.91 -0.32
C THR A 373 -0.47 -12.34 -1.46
N ILE A 374 0.15 -11.86 -2.54
CA ILE A 374 -0.55 -11.21 -3.67
C ILE A 374 -1.44 -12.19 -4.44
N GLY A 375 -1.24 -13.50 -4.25
CA GLY A 375 -2.06 -14.54 -4.86
C GLY A 375 -1.58 -14.92 -6.25
N GLU A 376 -1.91 -16.14 -6.65
CA GLU A 376 -1.67 -16.60 -8.01
C GLU A 376 -2.56 -15.83 -9.00
N ASN A 377 -2.05 -15.66 -10.23
CA ASN A 377 -2.71 -14.91 -11.32
C ASN A 377 -2.94 -13.42 -11.06
N VAL A 378 -2.17 -12.82 -10.14
CA VAL A 378 -2.14 -11.37 -9.94
C VAL A 378 -0.76 -10.84 -10.38
N THR A 379 -0.75 -10.02 -11.42
CA THR A 379 0.39 -9.39 -12.08
C THR A 379 0.50 -7.90 -11.74
N VAL A 380 1.06 -7.58 -10.57
CA VAL A 380 1.28 -6.19 -10.11
C VAL A 380 2.73 -5.92 -9.70
N GLU A 381 3.15 -4.66 -9.72
CA GLU A 381 4.52 -4.24 -9.38
C GLU A 381 4.85 -4.23 -7.87
N VAL A 382 4.55 -5.31 -7.14
CA VAL A 382 4.85 -5.43 -5.71
C VAL A 382 6.36 -5.56 -5.43
N VAL A 383 6.86 -4.97 -4.35
CA VAL A 383 8.27 -5.10 -3.92
C VAL A 383 8.70 -6.57 -3.81
N ASN A 384 9.90 -6.91 -4.27
CA ASN A 384 10.42 -8.30 -4.26
C ASN A 384 11.35 -8.60 -3.08
N GLU A 385 11.86 -7.56 -2.41
CA GLU A 385 12.79 -7.65 -1.28
C GLU A 385 12.23 -6.89 -0.08
N THR A 386 12.98 -6.85 1.01
CA THR A 386 12.67 -6.00 2.17
C THR A 386 12.39 -4.57 1.72
N TYR A 387 11.36 -3.95 2.30
CA TYR A 387 10.95 -2.60 1.95
C TYR A 387 10.63 -1.77 3.20
N THR A 388 10.80 -0.47 3.10
CA THR A 388 10.43 0.47 4.16
C THR A 388 9.01 1.00 3.89
N PRO A 389 7.99 0.66 4.71
CA PRO A 389 6.66 1.25 4.58
C PRO A 389 6.70 2.75 4.89
N THR A 390 5.80 3.51 4.29
CA THR A 390 5.70 4.96 4.56
C THR A 390 4.95 5.18 5.88
N TYR A 391 5.62 5.20 7.02
CA TYR A 391 5.07 5.66 8.31
C TYR A 391 5.22 7.18 8.52
N GLY A 392 6.09 7.80 7.74
CA GLY A 392 6.04 9.23 7.54
C GLY A 392 6.71 9.64 6.25
N LEU A 393 6.42 10.87 5.83
CA LEU A 393 6.89 11.41 4.57
C LEU A 393 7.08 12.93 4.70
N ALA A 394 8.28 13.39 4.42
CA ALA A 394 8.60 14.81 4.35
C ALA A 394 8.75 15.28 2.92
N VAL A 395 8.20 16.44 2.64
CA VAL A 395 8.33 17.13 1.36
C VAL A 395 8.70 18.60 1.54
N ARG A 396 9.34 19.15 0.51
CA ARG A 396 9.52 20.58 0.29
C ARG A 396 8.64 20.99 -0.89
N ALA A 397 7.90 22.08 -0.75
CA ALA A 397 7.06 22.63 -1.80
C ALA A 397 7.14 24.15 -1.79
N GLU A 398 6.86 24.79 -2.93
CA GLU A 398 6.84 26.26 -3.03
C GLU A 398 5.83 26.87 -2.03
N SER A 399 4.64 26.28 -1.94
CA SER A 399 3.62 26.68 -0.97
C SER A 399 2.81 25.49 -0.49
N VAL A 400 2.26 25.61 0.73
CA VAL A 400 1.38 24.62 1.34
C VAL A 400 0.22 25.34 1.99
N ASP A 401 -0.98 24.92 1.65
CA ASP A 401 -2.18 25.33 2.36
C ASP A 401 -2.41 24.34 3.52
N ARG A 402 -2.18 24.82 4.74
CA ARG A 402 -2.26 23.99 5.95
C ARG A 402 -3.69 23.62 6.32
N GLU A 403 -4.66 24.45 5.94
CA GLU A 403 -6.09 24.21 6.22
C GLU A 403 -6.66 23.23 5.19
N ALA A 404 -6.12 23.24 3.98
CA ALA A 404 -6.45 22.31 2.89
C ALA A 404 -5.75 20.95 2.97
N LEU A 405 -4.80 20.77 3.89
CA LEU A 405 -3.99 19.55 4.01
C LEU A 405 -4.91 18.34 4.27
N ARG A 406 -4.92 17.39 3.33
CA ARG A 406 -5.67 16.13 3.48
C ARG A 406 -4.73 14.94 3.39
N VAL A 407 -4.82 14.07 4.39
CA VAL A 407 -4.07 12.81 4.45
C VAL A 407 -5.03 11.67 4.11
N GLY A 408 -4.86 11.07 2.94
CA GLY A 408 -5.70 10.00 2.43
C GLY A 408 -5.28 8.62 2.95
N GLY A 409 -6.24 7.81 3.37
CA GLY A 409 -6.02 6.44 3.79
C GLY A 409 -5.99 5.43 2.64
N ILE A 410 -5.70 4.17 2.99
CA ILE A 410 -5.79 3.03 2.06
C ILE A 410 -7.22 2.47 1.93
N VAL A 411 -8.14 2.81 2.84
CA VAL A 411 -9.58 2.51 2.71
C VAL A 411 -10.27 3.70 2.08
N ARG A 412 -11.04 3.46 1.02
CA ARG A 412 -11.73 4.53 0.28
C ARG A 412 -12.64 5.35 1.22
N GLY A 413 -12.53 6.67 1.14
CA GLY A 413 -13.36 7.61 1.90
C GLY A 413 -12.88 7.82 3.35
N VAL A 414 -11.81 7.14 3.78
CA VAL A 414 -11.18 7.40 5.08
C VAL A 414 -10.03 8.37 4.89
N ASN A 415 -10.14 9.53 5.53
CA ASN A 415 -9.06 10.51 5.66
C ASN A 415 -8.59 10.54 7.11
N ALA A 416 -7.32 10.86 7.32
CA ALA A 416 -6.81 11.03 8.67
C ALA A 416 -7.33 12.32 9.31
N THR A 417 -7.64 12.24 10.60
CA THR A 417 -7.80 13.42 11.44
C THR A 417 -6.42 14.07 11.60
N ILE A 418 -6.27 15.30 11.12
CA ILE A 418 -5.03 16.07 11.34
C ILE A 418 -5.02 16.52 12.79
N VAL A 419 -4.02 16.06 13.55
CA VAL A 419 -3.86 16.42 14.95
C VAL A 419 -3.30 17.83 15.05
N ASP A 420 -3.89 18.64 15.95
CA ASP A 420 -3.44 20.01 16.16
C ASP A 420 -1.94 20.06 16.49
N PRO A 421 -1.16 20.91 15.79
CA PRO A 421 0.28 21.02 15.98
C PRO A 421 0.62 21.34 17.44
N GLN A 422 1.39 20.47 18.08
CA GLN A 422 1.89 20.68 19.43
C GLN A 422 3.09 21.64 19.43
N VAL A 423 3.49 22.14 20.61
CA VAL A 423 4.72 22.93 20.77
C VAL A 423 5.92 22.16 20.21
N GLY A 424 6.68 22.80 19.30
CA GLY A 424 7.81 22.16 18.59
C GLY A 424 7.43 21.50 17.26
N SER A 425 6.17 21.57 16.82
CA SER A 425 5.76 21.10 15.49
C SER A 425 6.25 22.04 14.37
N ALA A 426 6.36 23.33 14.68
CA ALA A 426 7.01 24.31 13.82
C ALA A 426 8.52 24.30 14.08
N ARG A 427 9.30 24.00 13.04
CA ARG A 427 10.76 23.90 13.07
C ARG A 427 11.39 25.18 12.53
N GLN A 428 12.45 25.63 13.20
CA GLN A 428 13.19 26.79 12.74
C GLN A 428 14.23 26.36 11.71
N LEU A 429 14.20 26.98 10.54
CA LEU A 429 15.19 26.76 9.49
C LEU A 429 15.83 28.12 9.13
N ARG A 430 17.15 28.20 9.27
CA ARG A 430 17.90 29.47 9.20
C ARG A 430 19.02 29.41 8.16
N GLU A 431 19.49 30.57 7.73
CA GLU A 431 20.70 30.65 6.92
C GLU A 431 21.95 30.43 7.77
N SER A 432 22.88 29.62 7.27
CA SER A 432 24.25 29.58 7.77
C SER A 432 25.11 30.60 7.06
N ASN A 433 26.19 31.02 7.71
CA ASN A 433 27.26 31.83 7.15
C ASN A 433 28.56 31.03 7.24
N LEU A 434 29.06 30.61 6.08
CA LEU A 434 30.30 29.89 5.90
C LEU A 434 31.36 30.85 5.38
N SER A 435 32.49 30.96 6.08
CA SER A 435 33.66 31.69 5.62
C SER A 435 34.88 30.78 5.57
N VAL A 436 35.78 31.10 4.64
CA VAL A 436 37.04 30.37 4.46
C VAL A 436 38.16 31.38 4.29
N GLU A 437 39.18 31.25 5.12
CA GLU A 437 40.33 32.14 5.12
C GLU A 437 41.63 31.35 5.02
N LEU A 438 42.59 31.88 4.27
CA LEU A 438 43.94 31.34 4.20
C LEU A 438 44.72 31.77 5.43
N VAL A 439 45.10 30.83 6.30
CA VAL A 439 45.85 31.09 7.54
C VAL A 439 47.35 31.14 7.26
N SER A 440 47.84 30.17 6.49
CA SER A 440 49.25 30.05 6.12
C SER A 440 49.39 29.32 4.79
N GLN A 441 50.47 29.61 4.06
CA GLN A 441 50.83 28.87 2.85
C GLN A 441 52.34 28.71 2.74
N THR A 442 52.77 27.58 2.21
CA THR A 442 54.14 27.27 1.81
C THR A 442 54.20 27.11 0.28
N THR A 443 55.35 26.69 -0.24
CA THR A 443 55.49 26.37 -1.67
C THR A 443 54.67 25.15 -2.10
N SER A 444 54.30 24.26 -1.18
CA SER A 444 53.59 23.02 -1.49
C SER A 444 52.21 22.93 -0.84
N ASN A 445 51.97 23.59 0.30
CA ASN A 445 50.75 23.39 1.08
C ASN A 445 50.11 24.72 1.50
N ALA A 446 48.80 24.73 1.69
CA ALA A 446 48.07 25.81 2.32
C ALA A 446 47.22 25.30 3.48
N THR A 447 47.19 26.08 4.57
CA THR A 447 46.30 25.85 5.71
C THR A 447 45.16 26.84 5.66
N LEU A 448 43.93 26.33 5.59
CA LEU A 448 42.71 27.10 5.61
C LEU A 448 42.04 27.03 6.98
N ARG A 449 41.44 28.14 7.39
CA ARG A 449 40.47 28.21 8.48
C ARG A 449 39.08 28.29 7.85
N VAL A 450 38.25 27.32 8.19
CA VAL A 450 36.85 27.29 7.80
C VAL A 450 36.03 27.63 9.04
N GLU A 451 35.11 28.59 8.93
CA GLU A 451 34.27 29.03 10.04
C GLU A 451 32.80 29.01 9.63
N LEU A 452 31.96 28.41 10.47
CA LEU A 452 30.53 28.22 10.23
C LEU A 452 29.72 28.80 11.38
N ARG A 453 28.82 29.74 11.06
CA ARG A 453 28.00 30.47 12.03
C ARG A 453 26.54 30.55 11.61
N ASP A 454 25.67 30.73 12.59
CA ASP A 454 24.27 31.10 12.39
C ASP A 454 24.23 32.56 11.88
N ASN A 455 23.63 32.80 10.72
CA ASN A 455 23.65 34.12 10.06
C ASN A 455 22.86 35.18 10.85
N GLN A 456 21.88 34.77 11.66
CA GLN A 456 21.01 35.68 12.41
C GLN A 456 21.59 36.04 13.78
N THR A 457 22.16 35.07 14.48
CA THR A 457 22.62 35.22 15.87
C THR A 457 24.13 35.35 15.99
N GLY A 458 24.89 34.96 14.97
CA GLY A 458 26.35 34.87 15.00
C GLY A 458 26.89 33.70 15.84
N ALA A 459 26.03 32.85 16.40
CA ALA A 459 26.44 31.70 17.20
C ALA A 459 27.21 30.68 16.33
N PRO A 460 28.25 30.03 16.88
CA PRO A 460 28.99 29.00 16.16
C PRO A 460 28.12 27.77 15.89
N ILE A 461 28.28 27.16 14.71
CA ILE A 461 27.59 25.90 14.34
C ILE A 461 28.62 24.76 14.36
N ALA A 462 28.44 23.84 15.29
CA ALA A 462 29.25 22.63 15.41
C ALA A 462 28.67 21.49 14.55
N SER A 463 29.46 20.95 13.63
CA SER A 463 29.10 19.76 12.84
C SER A 463 29.60 18.44 13.45
N ASN A 464 30.54 18.49 14.40
CA ASN A 464 31.16 17.32 15.03
C ASN A 464 30.30 16.66 16.15
N GLY A 465 29.02 17.03 16.27
CA GLY A 465 28.16 16.55 17.34
C GLY A 465 27.62 15.14 17.07
N SER A 466 27.99 14.19 17.93
CA SER A 466 27.39 12.85 18.01
C SER A 466 25.93 12.92 18.49
N ASP A 467 25.05 12.18 17.81
CA ASP A 467 23.71 11.74 18.20
C ASP A 467 22.95 12.65 19.18
N ARG A 468 22.37 13.73 18.66
CA ARG A 468 21.26 14.39 19.36
C ARG A 468 20.08 13.44 19.37
N GLN A 469 19.40 13.27 20.51
CA GLN A 469 18.16 12.50 20.56
C GLN A 469 17.12 13.20 19.66
N TYR A 470 16.75 12.57 18.55
CA TYR A 470 15.96 13.20 17.51
C TYR A 470 14.46 13.17 17.85
N PRO A 471 13.77 14.33 17.81
CA PRO A 471 12.34 14.40 18.14
C PRO A 471 11.43 13.88 17.02
N ILE A 472 11.95 13.67 15.81
CA ILE A 472 11.23 13.22 14.62
C ILE A 472 12.14 12.22 13.89
N GLY A 473 11.61 11.05 13.48
CA GLY A 473 12.38 9.86 13.06
C GLY A 473 13.46 10.06 11.98
N GLY A 474 14.35 9.06 11.84
CA GLY A 474 15.44 9.01 10.85
C GLY A 474 16.83 8.72 11.44
N SER A 475 17.79 8.35 10.58
CA SER A 475 19.20 8.19 10.94
C SER A 475 19.89 9.56 11.06
N SER A 476 20.57 9.76 12.19
CA SER A 476 21.30 10.96 12.55
C SER A 476 22.42 11.27 11.56
N HIS A 477 22.27 12.34 10.79
CA HIS A 477 23.40 12.91 10.07
C HIS A 477 23.58 14.34 10.55
N SER A 478 24.58 14.56 11.42
CA SER A 478 25.10 15.90 11.62
C SER A 478 25.55 16.43 10.26
N GLY A 479 25.17 17.68 9.94
CA GLY A 479 25.65 18.34 8.72
C GLY A 479 27.17 18.36 8.68
N TYR A 480 27.78 18.45 7.51
CA TYR A 480 29.25 18.43 7.34
C TYR A 480 29.70 19.43 6.28
N ILE A 481 30.99 19.74 6.25
CA ILE A 481 31.57 20.62 5.23
C ILE A 481 32.43 19.79 4.28
N THR A 482 32.44 20.17 3.01
CA THR A 482 33.39 19.66 2.02
C THR A 482 34.30 20.78 1.57
N VAL A 483 35.62 20.55 1.51
CA VAL A 483 36.62 21.50 1.01
C VAL A 483 37.49 20.76 -0.01
N GLY A 484 37.29 21.03 -1.29
CA GLY A 484 37.83 20.16 -2.34
C GLY A 484 37.27 18.73 -2.18
N ASP A 485 38.15 17.74 -2.08
CA ASP A 485 37.77 16.32 -1.97
C ASP A 485 37.71 15.82 -0.51
N GLN A 486 37.91 16.71 0.46
CA GLN A 486 37.95 16.38 1.89
C GLN A 486 36.63 16.73 2.59
N ARG A 487 36.10 15.79 3.37
CA ARG A 487 35.04 16.05 4.36
C ARG A 487 35.67 16.58 5.65
N VAL A 488 35.10 17.66 6.17
CA VAL A 488 35.61 18.46 7.27
C VAL A 488 34.48 18.74 8.24
N GLU A 489 34.78 18.68 9.53
CA GLU A 489 33.83 18.99 10.59
C GLU A 489 34.36 20.12 11.47
N THR A 490 33.52 21.12 11.72
CA THR A 490 33.74 22.17 12.71
C THR A 490 33.60 21.62 14.13
N ASN A 491 34.44 22.15 15.02
CA ASN A 491 34.35 21.92 16.46
C ASN A 491 33.20 22.73 17.11
N GLU A 492 33.08 22.67 18.43
CA GLU A 492 32.08 23.42 19.22
C GLU A 492 32.14 24.96 19.02
N SER A 493 33.31 25.47 18.61
CA SER A 493 33.49 26.90 18.28
C SER A 493 33.13 27.23 16.83
N GLY A 494 32.62 26.27 16.06
CA GLY A 494 32.23 26.46 14.66
C GLY A 494 33.41 26.58 13.71
N VAL A 495 34.59 26.05 14.08
CA VAL A 495 35.82 26.21 13.31
C VAL A 495 36.41 24.86 12.94
N ALA A 496 36.94 24.77 11.71
CA ALA A 496 37.78 23.67 11.25
C ALA A 496 39.06 24.19 10.58
N ILE A 497 40.14 23.41 10.69
CA ILE A 497 41.43 23.70 10.04
C ILE A 497 41.70 22.61 9.02
N VAL A 498 42.01 23.01 7.79
CA VAL A 498 42.18 22.10 6.65
C VAL A 498 43.52 22.39 5.98
N THR A 499 44.29 21.35 5.67
CA THR A 499 45.53 21.48 4.91
C THR A 499 45.35 20.90 3.51
N LEU A 500 45.78 21.67 2.51
CA LEU A 500 45.63 21.37 1.09
C LEU A 500 46.99 21.39 0.40
N ASP A 501 47.21 20.45 -0.51
CA ASP A 501 48.54 20.21 -1.10
C ASP A 501 48.62 20.57 -2.60
N GLU A 502 47.52 21.05 -3.19
CA GLU A 502 47.47 21.46 -4.59
C GLU A 502 47.06 22.94 -4.73
N PRO A 503 47.76 23.75 -5.53
CA PRO A 503 47.39 25.13 -5.75
C PRO A 503 46.24 25.27 -6.74
N ARG A 504 45.07 25.66 -6.24
CA ARG A 504 43.84 25.90 -7.02
C ARG A 504 42.86 26.80 -6.26
N ILE A 505 41.70 27.04 -6.85
CA ILE A 505 40.54 27.60 -6.13
C ILE A 505 39.85 26.44 -5.43
N TYR A 506 39.59 26.61 -4.14
CA TYR A 506 38.84 25.67 -3.31
C TYR A 506 37.52 26.31 -2.92
N THR A 507 36.43 25.60 -3.16
CA THR A 507 35.11 25.96 -2.66
C THR A 507 34.79 25.06 -1.47
N ALA A 508 34.63 25.67 -0.30
CA ALA A 508 33.99 25.02 0.83
C ALA A 508 32.48 25.04 0.62
N ARG A 509 31.83 23.91 0.89
CA ARG A 509 30.38 23.77 0.86
C ARG A 509 29.90 23.11 2.13
N TYR A 510 28.99 23.77 2.83
CA TYR A 510 28.28 23.22 3.96
C TYR A 510 27.05 22.43 3.50
N HIS A 511 26.98 21.17 3.92
CA HIS A 511 25.87 20.25 3.73
C HIS A 511 25.15 20.10 5.06
N PRO A 512 24.06 20.85 5.32
CA PRO A 512 23.39 20.85 6.61
C PRO A 512 22.66 19.53 6.89
N GLY A 513 22.41 19.25 8.16
CA GLY A 513 21.43 18.23 8.58
C GLY A 513 20.00 18.69 8.27
N THR A 514 19.07 17.74 8.21
CA THR A 514 17.66 18.03 7.89
C THR A 514 16.94 18.74 9.04
N TRP A 515 15.94 19.56 8.74
CA TRP A 515 15.08 20.20 9.74
C TRP A 515 14.20 19.22 10.52
N LEU A 516 14.12 17.99 10.03
CA LEU A 516 13.44 16.88 10.68
C LEU A 516 14.19 16.50 11.95
N GLY A 517 15.53 16.50 11.88
CA GLY A 517 16.36 16.18 13.03
C GLY A 517 16.84 17.39 13.86
N HIS A 518 16.78 18.60 13.32
CA HIS A 518 17.45 19.76 13.93
C HIS A 518 16.48 20.92 14.18
N ASP A 519 16.63 21.59 15.32
CA ASP A 519 15.86 22.79 15.68
C ASP A 519 16.72 23.71 16.59
N PRO A 520 17.28 24.83 16.07
CA PRO A 520 17.19 25.26 14.68
C PRO A 520 17.99 24.33 13.74
N ALA A 521 17.50 24.23 12.51
CA ALA A 521 18.20 23.67 11.37
C ALA A 521 18.74 24.79 10.47
N TYR A 522 19.61 24.40 9.53
CA TYR A 522 20.28 25.35 8.65
C TYR A 522 20.13 24.96 7.17
N VAL A 523 20.15 25.95 6.28
CA VAL A 523 20.36 25.73 4.84
C VAL A 523 21.86 25.76 4.51
N GLY A 524 22.25 25.14 3.39
CA GLY A 524 23.65 25.07 2.98
C GLY A 524 24.19 26.43 2.54
N ASP A 525 25.50 26.59 2.68
CA ASP A 525 26.23 27.78 2.24
C ASP A 525 27.56 27.39 1.60
N THR A 526 28.13 28.28 0.79
CA THR A 526 29.39 28.07 0.08
C THR A 526 30.30 29.28 0.17
N ALA A 527 31.59 29.03 0.41
CA ALA A 527 32.62 30.06 0.35
C ALA A 527 33.84 29.54 -0.41
N SER A 528 34.51 30.42 -1.15
CA SER A 528 35.65 30.04 -1.98
C SER A 528 36.90 30.81 -1.58
N VAL A 529 38.03 30.11 -1.61
CA VAL A 529 39.36 30.68 -1.37
C VAL A 529 40.30 30.21 -2.47
N ARG A 530 41.23 31.08 -2.86
CA ARG A 530 42.29 30.74 -3.81
C ARG A 530 43.63 30.83 -3.11
N TRP A 531 44.49 29.85 -3.35
CA TRP A 531 45.89 29.94 -2.95
C TRP A 531 46.80 29.50 -4.10
N HIS A 532 48.02 30.02 -4.13
CA HIS A 532 49.01 29.71 -5.15
C HIS A 532 50.41 29.99 -4.61
N PRO A 533 51.44 29.19 -4.93
CA PRO A 533 52.81 29.37 -4.46
C PRO A 533 53.35 30.77 -4.74
N LEU A 534 53.13 31.27 -5.97
CA LEU A 534 53.47 32.65 -6.40
C LEU A 534 52.66 33.76 -5.71
N GLY A 535 51.76 33.42 -4.79
CA GLY A 535 51.12 34.36 -3.88
C GLY A 535 52.04 34.80 -2.73
N THR A 536 53.24 34.22 -2.60
CA THR A 536 54.26 34.56 -1.59
C THR A 536 55.58 34.98 -2.21
N LEU A 537 56.37 35.78 -1.48
CA LEU A 537 57.76 36.12 -1.84
C LEU A 537 58.62 34.86 -1.99
N ASP A 538 58.50 33.90 -1.07
CA ASP A 538 59.27 32.65 -1.11
C ASP A 538 58.92 31.81 -2.34
N GLY A 539 57.65 31.78 -2.75
CA GLY A 539 57.25 31.12 -4.00
C GLY A 539 57.83 31.78 -5.25
N TRP A 540 57.96 33.12 -5.27
CA TRP A 540 58.67 33.83 -6.34
C TRP A 540 60.17 33.51 -6.35
N VAL A 541 60.82 33.46 -5.18
CA VAL A 541 62.24 33.09 -5.07
C VAL A 541 62.46 31.66 -5.55
N ALA A 542 61.63 30.70 -5.12
CA ALA A 542 61.69 29.32 -5.57
C ALA A 542 61.52 29.21 -7.09
N PHE A 543 60.54 29.92 -7.65
CA PHE A 543 60.30 29.94 -9.10
C PHE A 543 61.51 30.49 -9.88
N VAL A 544 62.08 31.62 -9.45
CA VAL A 544 63.28 32.20 -10.10
C VAL A 544 64.46 31.23 -10.00
N PHE A 545 64.62 30.54 -8.88
CA PHE A 545 65.69 29.57 -8.69
C PHE A 545 65.51 28.35 -9.60
N GLU A 546 64.29 27.85 -9.72
CA GLU A 546 63.94 26.69 -10.55
C GLU A 546 64.07 26.98 -12.05
N VAL A 547 63.55 28.13 -12.50
CA VAL A 547 63.74 28.63 -13.88
C VAL A 547 65.22 28.89 -14.15
N GLY A 548 65.93 29.48 -13.19
CA GLY A 548 67.37 29.72 -13.27
C GLY A 548 68.15 28.41 -13.45
N TRP A 549 67.79 27.36 -12.71
CA TRP A 549 68.40 26.03 -12.83
C TRP A 549 68.07 25.36 -14.18
N GLN A 550 66.82 25.42 -14.63
CA GLN A 550 66.41 24.92 -15.94
C GLN A 550 67.03 25.68 -17.12
N ALA A 551 67.45 26.94 -16.90
CA ALA A 551 68.17 27.72 -17.90
C ALA A 551 69.66 27.34 -17.99
N ILE A 552 70.24 26.62 -17.01
CA ILE A 552 71.66 26.24 -17.02
C ILE A 552 72.05 25.46 -18.29
N PRO A 553 71.33 24.43 -18.75
CA PRO A 553 71.66 23.73 -20.00
C PRO A 553 71.66 24.65 -21.22
N PHE A 554 70.74 25.62 -21.29
CA PHE A 554 70.70 26.61 -22.36
C PHE A 554 71.89 27.57 -22.30
N VAL A 555 72.24 28.04 -21.10
CA VAL A 555 73.41 28.89 -20.88
C VAL A 555 74.71 28.13 -21.20
N VAL A 556 74.82 26.86 -20.80
CA VAL A 556 75.96 25.99 -21.12
C VAL A 556 76.05 25.74 -22.63
N THR A 557 74.93 25.45 -23.30
CA THR A 557 74.87 25.24 -24.75
C THR A 557 75.20 26.53 -25.50
N PHE A 558 74.67 27.67 -25.06
CA PHE A 558 74.99 28.98 -25.61
C PHE A 558 76.46 29.33 -25.43
N TYR A 559 77.04 29.09 -24.25
CA TYR A 559 78.46 29.31 -23.98
C TYR A 559 79.35 28.38 -24.81
N ALA A 560 79.02 27.08 -24.88
CA ALA A 560 79.73 26.10 -25.70
C ALA A 560 79.65 26.45 -27.20
N GLY A 561 78.47 26.83 -27.70
CA GLY A 561 78.27 27.31 -29.06
C GLY A 561 79.07 28.58 -29.37
N ARG A 562 79.12 29.54 -28.44
CA ARG A 562 79.94 30.76 -28.58
C ARG A 562 81.44 30.46 -28.55
N ARG A 563 81.87 29.44 -27.79
CA ARG A 563 83.27 28.99 -27.74
C ARG A 563 83.67 28.22 -29.00
N LEU A 564 82.78 27.39 -29.55
CA LEU A 564 82.94 26.71 -30.84
C LEU A 564 83.02 27.73 -31.99
N LEU A 565 82.15 28.74 -32.02
CA LEU A 565 82.23 29.84 -32.99
C LEU A 565 83.53 30.65 -32.91
N ARG A 566 84.17 30.74 -31.73
CA ARG A 566 85.51 31.33 -31.57
C ARG A 566 86.64 30.40 -32.01
N MET A 567 86.46 29.09 -32.01
CA MET A 567 87.43 28.13 -32.55
C MET A 567 87.36 27.98 -34.08
N PHE A 568 86.21 28.26 -34.69
CA PHE A 568 86.00 28.23 -36.14
C PHE A 568 85.80 29.62 -36.77
N GLY A 569 86.06 30.70 -36.03
CA GLY A 569 86.08 32.07 -36.55
C GLY A 569 87.31 32.32 -37.42
N PRO A 570 87.24 33.15 -38.49
CA PRO A 570 88.31 33.27 -39.47
C PRO A 570 89.60 33.77 -38.83
N THR A 571 90.72 33.11 -39.12
CA THR A 571 92.06 33.65 -38.89
C THR A 571 92.31 34.75 -39.91
N ASP A 572 92.44 35.98 -39.44
CA ASP A 572 92.91 37.11 -40.24
C ASP A 572 94.29 36.76 -40.83
N SER A 573 94.32 36.51 -42.13
CA SER A 573 95.54 36.47 -42.92
C SER A 573 95.27 37.00 -44.32
N TYR A 574 96.14 37.93 -44.75
CA TYR A 574 96.25 38.60 -46.06
C TYR A 574 95.27 39.76 -46.34
N TYR A 575 95.73 40.98 -46.65
CA TYR A 575 96.63 41.30 -47.78
C TYR A 575 97.60 42.47 -47.57
N ARG A 576 98.77 42.33 -48.22
CA ARG A 576 99.83 43.29 -48.52
C ARG A 576 99.78 43.59 -50.04
N ASN A 577 100.19 44.81 -50.43
CA ASN A 577 100.32 45.39 -51.80
C ASN A 577 98.99 45.87 -52.41
N GLN A 578 98.82 47.10 -52.91
CA GLN A 578 99.72 48.17 -53.38
C GLN A 578 99.36 49.51 -52.73
#